data_AF-H2YXH7-F1
#
_entry.id   AF-H2YXH7-F1
#
_cell.length_a   1.000
_cell.length_b   1.000
_cell.length_c   1.000
_cell.angle_alpha   90.00
_cell.angle_beta   90.00
_cell.angle_gamma   90.00
#
_symmetry.space_group_name_H-M   'P 1'
#
loop_
_entity.id
_entity.type
_entity.pdbx_description
1 polymer ?
#
loop_
_entity_poly.entity_id
_entity_poly.type
_entity_poly.pdbx_seq_one_letter_code
_entity_poly.pdbx_strand_id
1 'polypeptide(L)'
;HSAPEIFQSSGYDYAVDWWSLGVTMYEVLRHKRPFHIEQNTTDEEIAVLHRDGSISFPVDWDQAVMNLFFKFFKVDPQRRIQSFDDLASDEFCGSMSRDDVIEMKVATEFQPSRKELNYDPTFELEEMIMESNPLHKKKHRLEKLKSRRRNEKEWEKEWEHLGAKFQPFNRRRYSLV
;
A
#
# COMPACT_ATOMS: atom_id res chain seq x y z
N HIS A 1 6.85 -7.05 -1.80
CA HIS A 1 5.42 -7.04 -2.19
C HIS A 1 5.21 -7.18 -3.69
N SER A 2 6.21 -6.90 -4.54
CA SER A 2 6.09 -7.07 -5.99
C SER A 2 5.90 -8.54 -6.39
N ALA A 3 4.98 -8.77 -7.34
CA ALA A 3 4.73 -10.08 -7.92
C ALA A 3 5.83 -10.48 -8.94
N PRO A 4 6.03 -11.77 -9.22
CA PRO A 4 7.09 -12.23 -10.13
C PRO A 4 7.01 -11.66 -11.55
N GLU A 5 5.81 -11.49 -12.08
CA GLU A 5 5.54 -11.00 -13.43
C GLU A 5 5.97 -9.54 -13.65
N ILE A 6 6.10 -8.74 -12.58
CA ILE A 6 6.57 -7.34 -12.65
C ILE A 6 8.01 -7.27 -13.20
N PHE A 7 8.80 -8.32 -12.98
CA PHE A 7 10.20 -8.40 -13.40
C PHE A 7 10.38 -9.02 -14.81
N GLN A 8 9.30 -9.49 -15.45
CA GLN A 8 9.38 -10.27 -16.70
C GLN A 8 9.24 -9.44 -17.98
N SER A 9 9.08 -8.12 -17.90
CA SER A 9 8.89 -7.20 -19.05
C SER A 9 7.75 -7.56 -20.01
N SER A 10 6.91 -8.55 -19.68
CA SER A 10 5.77 -9.03 -20.47
C SER A 10 4.47 -8.29 -20.17
N GLY A 11 4.50 -7.35 -19.24
CA GLY A 11 3.32 -6.66 -18.70
C GLY A 11 2.73 -7.36 -17.49
N TYR A 12 1.87 -6.66 -16.78
CA TYR A 12 1.15 -7.16 -15.61
C TYR A 12 -0.27 -6.58 -15.58
N ASP A 13 -1.15 -7.21 -14.81
CA ASP A 13 -2.55 -6.81 -14.63
C ASP A 13 -2.91 -6.71 -13.14
N TYR A 14 -4.20 -6.72 -12.81
CA TYR A 14 -4.71 -6.66 -11.44
C TYR A 14 -4.28 -7.85 -10.56
N ALA A 15 -3.78 -8.96 -11.14
CA ALA A 15 -3.37 -10.13 -10.36
C ALA A 15 -2.20 -9.83 -9.42
N VAL A 16 -1.38 -8.80 -9.72
CA VAL A 16 -0.26 -8.37 -8.84
C VAL A 16 -0.75 -7.89 -7.48
N ASP A 17 -1.96 -7.33 -7.42
CA ASP A 17 -2.54 -6.83 -6.17
C ASP A 17 -2.87 -8.00 -5.25
N TRP A 18 -3.39 -9.11 -5.79
CA TRP A 18 -3.64 -10.34 -5.01
C TRP A 18 -2.36 -10.94 -4.45
N TRP A 19 -1.26 -10.90 -5.20
CA TRP A 19 0.04 -11.31 -4.67
C TRP A 19 0.47 -10.41 -3.51
N SER A 20 0.36 -9.09 -3.69
CA SER A 20 0.74 -8.13 -2.67
C SER A 20 -0.09 -8.29 -1.39
N LEU A 21 -1.39 -8.56 -1.52
CA LEU A 21 -2.29 -8.89 -0.42
C LEU A 21 -1.84 -10.14 0.33
N GLY A 22 -1.47 -11.20 -0.40
CA GLY A 22 -0.90 -12.41 0.19
C GLY A 22 0.38 -12.14 0.98
N VAL A 23 1.30 -11.34 0.42
CA VAL A 23 2.53 -10.94 1.13
C VAL A 23 2.19 -10.17 2.42
N THR A 24 1.27 -9.22 2.35
CA THR A 24 0.85 -8.42 3.51
C THR A 24 0.14 -9.26 4.57
N MET A 25 -0.76 -10.15 4.18
CA MET A 25 -1.44 -11.06 5.11
C MET A 25 -0.44 -11.98 5.80
N TYR A 26 0.53 -12.53 5.06
CA TYR A 26 1.60 -13.34 5.64
C TYR A 26 2.43 -12.52 6.64
N GLU A 27 2.78 -11.28 6.30
CA GLU A 27 3.58 -10.40 7.16
C GLU A 27 2.84 -10.03 8.45
N VAL A 28 1.52 -9.80 8.39
CA VAL A 28 0.69 -9.55 9.59
C VAL A 28 0.67 -10.78 10.50
N LEU A 29 0.50 -11.98 9.94
CA LEU A 29 0.40 -13.23 10.73
C LEU A 29 1.76 -13.73 11.23
N ARG A 30 2.84 -13.52 10.46
CA ARG A 30 4.16 -14.08 10.75
C ARG A 30 5.15 -13.08 11.35
N HIS A 31 4.86 -11.78 11.23
CA HIS A 31 5.77 -10.67 11.53
C HIS A 31 7.08 -10.73 10.72
N LYS A 32 7.07 -11.43 9.58
CA LYS A 32 8.18 -11.54 8.62
C LYS A 32 7.62 -11.69 7.22
N ARG A 33 8.41 -11.30 6.22
CA ARG A 33 8.05 -11.50 4.81
C ARG A 33 8.22 -12.96 4.39
N PRO A 34 7.37 -13.48 3.48
CA PRO A 34 7.48 -14.83 2.95
C PRO A 34 8.71 -15.01 2.03
N PHE A 35 9.17 -13.91 1.43
CA PHE A 35 10.28 -13.85 0.47
C PHE A 35 11.32 -12.84 0.96
N HIS A 36 12.58 -13.25 1.00
CA HIS A 36 13.68 -12.38 1.40
C HIS A 36 14.28 -11.69 0.17
N ILE A 37 13.80 -10.47 -0.11
CA ILE A 37 14.27 -9.64 -1.23
C ILE A 37 14.85 -8.37 -0.64
N GLU A 38 16.14 -8.14 -0.91
CA GLU A 38 16.89 -6.95 -0.50
C GLU A 38 17.02 -5.96 -1.68
N GLN A 39 17.50 -4.74 -1.42
CA GLN A 39 17.65 -3.70 -2.45
C GLN A 39 18.64 -4.07 -3.57
N ASN A 40 19.58 -4.95 -3.27
CA ASN A 40 20.64 -5.42 -4.17
C ASN A 40 20.32 -6.79 -4.80
N THR A 41 19.18 -7.41 -4.48
CA THR A 41 18.78 -8.67 -5.11
C THR A 41 18.44 -8.42 -6.57
N THR A 42 19.03 -9.19 -7.49
CA THR A 42 18.80 -8.99 -8.93
C THR A 42 17.45 -9.54 -9.38
N ASP A 43 16.96 -9.08 -10.53
CA ASP A 43 15.70 -9.57 -11.10
C ASP A 43 15.74 -11.09 -11.37
N GLU A 44 16.90 -11.63 -11.75
CA GLU A 44 17.11 -13.07 -11.95
C GLU A 44 17.04 -13.84 -10.62
N GLU A 45 17.67 -13.33 -9.57
CA GLU A 45 17.62 -13.92 -8.23
C GLU A 45 16.18 -13.93 -7.68
N ILE A 46 15.45 -12.83 -7.89
CA ILE A 46 14.03 -12.71 -7.54
C ILE A 46 13.20 -13.73 -8.32
N ALA A 47 13.46 -13.90 -9.62
CA ALA A 47 12.75 -14.86 -10.47
C ALA A 47 12.99 -16.31 -10.02
N VAL A 48 14.22 -16.66 -9.61
CA VAL A 48 14.54 -17.98 -9.04
C VAL A 48 13.87 -18.15 -7.69
N LEU A 49 13.94 -17.16 -6.80
CA LEU A 49 13.33 -17.20 -5.48
C LEU A 49 11.82 -17.43 -5.54
N HIS A 50 11.12 -16.78 -6.46
CA HIS A 50 9.67 -16.98 -6.62
C HIS A 50 9.30 -18.32 -7.26
N ARG A 51 10.17 -18.88 -8.11
CA ARG A 51 9.91 -20.13 -8.83
C ARG A 51 10.22 -21.36 -7.98
N ASP A 52 11.37 -21.33 -7.33
CA ASP A 52 11.99 -22.50 -6.68
C ASP A 52 12.05 -22.34 -5.16
N GLY A 53 11.86 -21.13 -4.64
CA GLY A 53 11.85 -20.86 -3.21
C GLY A 53 10.64 -21.47 -2.52
N SER A 54 10.85 -21.99 -1.32
CA SER A 54 9.79 -22.50 -0.46
C SER A 54 9.38 -21.43 0.56
N ILE A 55 8.07 -21.28 0.74
CA ILE A 55 7.52 -20.44 1.80
C ILE A 55 7.42 -21.30 3.06
N SER A 56 7.97 -20.80 4.16
CA SER A 56 7.87 -21.48 5.46
C SER A 56 6.53 -21.16 6.11
N PHE A 57 5.75 -22.18 6.43
CA PHE A 57 4.54 -22.06 7.22
C PHE A 57 4.76 -22.66 8.61
N PRO A 58 4.38 -21.96 9.69
CA PRO A 58 4.32 -22.55 11.03
C PRO A 58 3.38 -23.77 11.08
N VAL A 59 3.72 -24.76 11.91
CA VAL A 59 2.96 -26.03 12.02
C VAL A 59 1.59 -25.81 12.67
N ASP A 60 1.44 -24.75 13.45
CA ASP A 60 0.24 -24.37 14.19
C ASP A 60 -0.74 -23.51 13.38
N TRP A 61 -0.42 -23.19 12.11
CA TRP A 61 -1.35 -22.47 11.25
C TRP A 61 -2.47 -23.37 10.73
N ASP A 62 -3.68 -22.82 10.69
CA ASP A 62 -4.84 -23.51 10.13
C ASP A 62 -4.62 -23.88 8.67
N GLN A 63 -5.08 -25.08 8.29
CA GLN A 63 -4.93 -25.58 6.92
C GLN A 63 -5.61 -24.67 5.90
N ALA A 64 -6.76 -24.06 6.25
CA ALA A 64 -7.46 -23.09 5.40
C ALA A 64 -6.58 -21.86 5.09
N VAL A 65 -5.86 -21.34 6.10
CA VAL A 65 -4.93 -20.21 5.94
C VAL A 65 -3.76 -20.59 5.02
N MET A 66 -3.16 -21.76 5.24
CA MET A 66 -2.08 -22.25 4.38
C MET A 66 -2.54 -22.45 2.92
N ASN A 67 -3.73 -23.02 2.74
CA ASN A 67 -4.35 -23.23 1.42
C ASN A 67 -4.56 -21.89 0.69
N LEU A 68 -5.03 -20.87 1.42
CA LEU A 68 -5.19 -19.53 0.86
C LEU A 68 -3.87 -18.93 0.40
N PHE A 69 -2.78 -19.08 1.17
CA PHE A 69 -1.45 -18.64 0.74
C PHE A 69 -0.97 -19.32 -0.53
N PHE A 70 -1.23 -20.62 -0.71
CA PHE A 70 -0.92 -21.31 -1.97
C PHE A 70 -1.70 -20.77 -3.18
N LYS A 71 -2.86 -20.17 -2.96
CA LYS A 71 -3.65 -19.49 -4.01
C LYS A 71 -3.12 -18.09 -4.29
N PHE A 72 -2.71 -17.33 -3.28
CA PHE A 72 -2.06 -16.02 -3.48
C PHE A 72 -0.70 -16.13 -4.17
N PHE A 73 0.12 -17.11 -3.80
CA PHE A 73 1.49 -17.25 -4.28
C PHE A 73 1.63 -18.16 -5.50
N LYS A 74 0.61 -18.17 -6.37
CA LYS A 74 0.77 -18.74 -7.71
C LYS A 74 1.63 -17.82 -8.57
N VAL A 75 2.73 -18.36 -9.08
CA VAL A 75 3.65 -17.66 -9.98
C VAL A 75 2.96 -17.32 -11.31
N ASP A 76 2.15 -18.25 -11.83
CA ASP A 76 1.28 -17.98 -12.98
C ASP A 76 0.12 -17.08 -12.51
N PRO A 77 0.04 -15.81 -12.96
CA PRO A 77 -0.98 -14.87 -12.52
C PRO A 77 -2.39 -15.35 -12.88
N GLN A 78 -2.57 -16.13 -13.96
CA GLN A 78 -3.88 -16.64 -14.38
C GLN A 78 -4.40 -17.78 -13.49
N ARG A 79 -3.54 -18.35 -12.64
CA ARG A 79 -3.91 -19.39 -11.66
C ARG A 79 -4.04 -18.85 -10.24
N ARG A 80 -3.73 -17.58 -10.03
CA ARG A 80 -3.90 -16.87 -8.77
C ARG A 80 -5.39 -16.60 -8.53
N ILE A 81 -5.75 -16.18 -7.32
CA ILE A 81 -7.05 -15.52 -7.07
C ILE A 81 -7.23 -14.40 -8.12
N GLN A 82 -8.38 -14.40 -8.80
CA GLN A 82 -8.69 -13.44 -9.86
C GLN A 82 -9.67 -12.37 -9.41
N SER A 83 -10.51 -12.68 -8.42
CA SER A 83 -11.60 -11.81 -8.03
C SER A 83 -11.83 -11.81 -6.52
N PHE A 84 -12.58 -10.81 -6.05
CA PHE A 84 -13.08 -10.80 -4.68
C PHE A 84 -14.04 -11.97 -4.42
N ASP A 85 -14.78 -12.44 -5.43
CA ASP A 85 -15.66 -13.59 -5.29
C ASP A 85 -14.88 -14.88 -5.07
N ASP A 86 -13.71 -15.03 -5.72
CA ASP A 86 -12.81 -16.16 -5.52
C ASP A 86 -12.28 -16.21 -4.09
N LEU A 87 -11.90 -15.04 -3.54
CA LEU A 87 -11.43 -14.92 -2.16
C LEU A 87 -12.57 -15.15 -1.17
N ALA A 88 -13.73 -14.52 -1.38
CA ALA A 88 -14.87 -14.62 -0.47
C ALA A 88 -15.46 -16.04 -0.41
N SER A 89 -15.28 -16.83 -1.48
CA SER A 89 -15.70 -18.23 -1.55
C SER A 89 -14.66 -19.20 -0.97
N ASP A 90 -13.51 -18.71 -0.53
CA ASP A 90 -12.47 -19.54 0.08
C ASP A 90 -12.89 -20.07 1.46
N GLU A 91 -12.40 -21.26 1.82
CA GLU A 91 -12.63 -21.86 3.14
C GLU A 91 -12.20 -20.93 4.29
N PHE A 92 -11.14 -20.16 4.09
CA PHE A 92 -10.69 -19.14 5.05
C PHE A 92 -11.78 -18.12 5.39
N CYS A 93 -12.61 -17.75 4.42
CA CYS A 93 -13.70 -16.79 4.59
C CYS A 93 -15.02 -17.44 5.02
N GLY A 94 -15.08 -18.76 5.19
CA GLY A 94 -16.33 -19.50 5.38
C GLY A 94 -17.14 -19.12 6.63
N SER A 95 -16.51 -18.55 7.65
CA SER A 95 -17.17 -18.05 8.87
C SER A 95 -17.62 -16.58 8.78
N MET A 96 -17.28 -15.89 7.69
CA MET A 96 -17.43 -14.44 7.54
C MET A 96 -18.56 -14.09 6.57
N SER A 97 -19.47 -13.22 7.01
CA SER A 97 -20.51 -12.67 6.14
C SER A 97 -19.92 -11.57 5.26
N ARG A 98 -19.89 -11.81 3.94
CA ARG A 98 -19.41 -10.86 2.93
C ARG A 98 -20.11 -9.50 3.04
N ASP A 99 -21.44 -9.51 3.16
CA ASP A 99 -22.23 -8.30 3.19
C ASP A 99 -21.94 -7.49 4.47
N ASP A 100 -21.78 -8.17 5.60
CA ASP A 100 -21.44 -7.51 6.86
C ASP A 100 -20.03 -6.87 6.82
N VAL A 101 -19.09 -7.46 6.10
CA VAL A 101 -17.75 -6.87 5.91
C VAL A 101 -17.86 -5.60 5.06
N ILE A 102 -18.56 -5.66 3.93
CA ILE A 102 -18.74 -4.53 3.01
C ILE A 102 -19.46 -3.37 3.71
N GLU A 103 -20.48 -3.69 4.50
CA GLU A 103 -21.25 -2.71 5.28
C GLU A 103 -20.55 -2.27 6.57
N MET A 104 -19.31 -2.71 6.81
CA MET A 104 -18.49 -2.40 7.98
C MET A 104 -19.17 -2.76 9.32
N LYS A 105 -19.97 -3.82 9.34
CA LYS A 105 -20.67 -4.35 10.52
C LYS A 105 -19.83 -5.32 11.33
N VAL A 106 -18.80 -5.90 10.74
CA VAL A 106 -17.85 -6.78 11.44
C VAL A 106 -16.96 -5.93 12.35
N ALA A 107 -17.01 -6.20 13.66
CA ALA A 107 -16.15 -5.54 14.63
C ALA A 107 -14.71 -6.07 14.53
N THR A 108 -13.73 -5.16 14.53
CA THR A 108 -12.31 -5.54 14.58
C THR A 108 -11.92 -5.94 15.99
N GLU A 109 -11.06 -6.95 16.11
CA GLU A 109 -10.52 -7.40 17.42
C GLU A 109 -9.70 -6.31 18.10
N PHE A 110 -8.92 -5.57 17.31
CA PHE A 110 -8.14 -4.43 17.79
C PHE A 110 -8.89 -3.12 17.56
N GLN A 111 -8.97 -2.30 18.61
CA GLN A 111 -9.46 -0.93 18.55
C GLN A 111 -8.37 0.00 19.07
N PRO A 112 -7.78 0.86 18.21
CA PRO A 112 -6.74 1.77 18.66
C PRO A 112 -7.28 2.82 19.63
N SER A 113 -6.38 3.38 20.45
CA SER A 113 -6.72 4.47 21.36
C SER A 113 -7.28 5.67 20.60
N ARG A 114 -8.38 6.23 21.11
CA ARG A 114 -8.93 7.50 20.60
C ARG A 114 -8.29 8.73 21.24
N LYS A 115 -7.48 8.54 22.29
CA LYS A 115 -6.88 9.63 23.07
C LYS A 115 -5.46 9.95 22.62
N GLU A 116 -4.79 8.97 22.01
CA GLU A 116 -3.40 9.05 21.61
C GLU A 116 -3.31 8.99 20.08
N LEU A 117 -2.38 9.75 19.51
CA LEU A 117 -2.06 9.69 18.11
C LEU A 117 -1.26 8.41 17.82
N ASN A 118 -1.57 7.74 16.72
CA ASN A 118 -0.91 6.48 16.32
C ASN A 118 0.15 6.71 15.22
N TYR A 119 0.73 7.91 15.18
CA TYR A 119 1.73 8.30 14.19
C TYR A 119 3.15 8.21 14.76
N ASP A 120 4.15 8.14 13.89
CA ASP A 120 5.54 8.25 14.29
C ASP A 120 5.83 9.71 14.72
N PRO A 121 6.31 9.95 15.96
CA PRO A 121 6.60 11.28 16.48
C PRO A 121 7.58 12.10 15.61
N THR A 122 8.41 11.43 14.81
CA THR A 122 9.37 12.08 13.91
C THR A 122 8.67 12.86 12.80
N PHE A 123 7.54 12.36 12.29
CA PHE A 123 6.74 13.06 11.29
C PHE A 123 6.05 14.30 11.86
N GLU A 124 5.59 14.24 13.11
CA GLU A 124 5.02 15.41 13.80
C GLU A 124 6.06 16.54 13.93
N LEU A 125 7.30 16.19 14.23
CA LEU A 125 8.40 17.15 14.30
C LEU A 125 8.66 17.82 12.94
N GLU A 126 8.64 17.06 11.85
CA GLU A 126 8.82 17.59 10.49
C GLU A 126 7.68 18.54 10.10
N GLU A 127 6.42 18.18 10.40
CA GLU A 127 5.24 19.02 10.13
C GLU A 127 5.30 20.32 10.94
N MET A 128 5.60 20.23 12.25
CA MET A 128 5.82 21.39 13.13
C MET A 128 6.97 22.29 12.66
N ILE A 129 8.01 21.72 12.07
CA ILE A 129 9.15 22.45 11.51
C ILE A 129 8.79 23.06 10.15
N MET A 130 7.94 22.44 9.33
CA MET A 130 7.65 22.85 7.95
C MET A 130 6.51 23.88 7.84
N GLU A 131 5.52 23.86 8.73
CA GLU A 131 4.38 24.78 8.71
C GLU A 131 4.78 26.27 8.80
N SER A 132 3.99 27.10 8.11
CA SER A 132 4.26 28.52 7.84
C SER A 132 3.84 29.47 8.99
N ASN A 133 2.99 29.02 9.91
CA ASN A 133 2.63 29.73 11.16
C ASN A 133 3.06 28.93 12.40
N PRO A 134 4.36 28.88 12.71
CA PRO A 134 4.85 28.20 13.90
C PRO A 134 4.42 28.98 15.16
N LEU A 135 4.03 28.26 16.22
CA LEU A 135 3.52 28.83 17.47
C LEU A 135 4.53 29.76 18.20
N HIS A 136 5.82 29.77 17.82
CA HIS A 136 6.84 30.67 18.38
C HIS A 136 7.79 31.26 17.31
N LYS A 137 8.01 32.57 17.39
CA LYS A 137 8.73 33.41 16.41
C LYS A 137 10.24 33.17 16.40
N LYS A 138 10.85 32.91 15.24
CA LYS A 138 12.31 32.96 15.02
C LYS A 138 12.68 33.77 13.78
N LYS A 139 13.23 34.97 14.02
CA LYS A 139 13.63 36.02 13.06
C LYS A 139 14.52 35.54 11.90
N HIS A 140 15.30 34.47 12.09
CA HIS A 140 16.32 33.99 11.14
C HIS A 140 15.74 33.20 9.93
N ARG A 141 14.48 32.71 10.02
CA ARG A 141 13.84 31.92 8.94
C ARG A 141 13.32 32.81 7.78
N LEU A 142 12.99 34.07 8.07
CA LEU A 142 12.46 35.06 7.11
C LEU A 142 13.49 35.52 6.07
N GLU A 143 14.80 35.49 6.39
CA GLU A 143 15.85 35.87 5.44
C GLU A 143 16.09 34.79 4.37
N LYS A 144 15.95 33.51 4.71
CA LYS A 144 16.07 32.39 3.76
C LYS A 144 14.91 32.30 2.75
N LEU A 145 13.73 32.81 3.12
CA LEU A 145 12.57 32.92 2.21
C LEU A 145 12.74 34.04 1.16
N LYS A 146 13.48 35.10 1.49
CA LYS A 146 13.71 36.24 0.57
C LYS A 146 14.65 35.88 -0.60
N SER A 147 15.64 35.01 -0.39
CA SER A 147 16.54 34.57 -1.47
C SER A 147 15.88 33.59 -2.45
N ARG A 148 14.78 32.92 -2.04
CA ARG A 148 14.06 31.91 -2.84
C ARG A 148 13.18 32.49 -3.95
N ARG A 149 12.87 33.80 -3.90
CA ARG A 149 12.06 34.51 -4.92
C ARG A 149 12.75 34.69 -6.27
N ARG A 150 14.06 34.43 -6.40
CA ARG A 150 14.80 34.65 -7.65
C ARG A 150 14.48 33.62 -8.74
N ASN A 151 13.96 32.45 -8.38
CA ASN A 151 13.64 31.34 -9.29
C ASN A 151 12.13 31.21 -9.61
N GLU A 152 11.28 32.13 -9.17
CA GLU A 152 9.81 32.03 -9.35
C GLU A 152 9.37 32.11 -10.83
N LYS A 153 10.09 32.88 -11.66
CA LYS A 153 9.73 33.12 -13.07
C LYS A 153 9.89 31.91 -14.00
N GLU A 154 10.72 30.93 -13.66
CA GLU A 154 10.92 29.74 -14.49
C GLU A 154 9.71 28.80 -14.43
N TRP A 155 9.05 28.73 -13.27
CA TRP A 155 7.94 27.81 -13.03
C TRP A 155 6.57 28.43 -13.33
N GLU A 156 6.45 29.75 -13.40
CA GLU A 156 5.17 30.46 -13.63
C GLU A 156 4.41 29.92 -14.86
N LYS A 157 5.11 29.70 -15.98
CA LYS A 157 4.50 29.18 -17.21
C LYS A 157 4.03 27.73 -17.07
N GLU A 158 4.78 26.89 -16.36
CA GLU A 158 4.39 25.51 -16.10
C GLU A 158 3.19 25.44 -15.14
N TRP A 159 3.15 26.30 -14.12
CA TRP A 159 2.02 26.41 -13.21
C TRP A 159 0.74 26.88 -13.91
N GLU A 160 0.82 27.89 -14.79
CA GLU A 160 -0.32 28.31 -15.62
C GLU A 160 -0.80 27.18 -16.54
N HIS A 161 0.13 26.44 -17.15
CA HIS A 161 -0.19 25.30 -18.01
C HIS A 161 -0.88 24.16 -17.26
N LEU A 162 -0.38 23.80 -16.07
CA LEU A 162 -1.00 22.80 -15.20
C LEU A 162 -2.36 23.27 -14.70
N GLY A 163 -2.48 24.53 -14.29
CA GLY A 163 -3.74 25.14 -13.85
C GLY A 163 -4.82 25.12 -14.93
N ALA A 164 -4.45 25.42 -16.18
CA ALA A 164 -5.36 25.36 -17.32
C ALA A 164 -5.83 23.94 -17.67
N LYS A 165 -5.00 22.92 -17.41
CA LYS A 165 -5.33 21.50 -17.64
C LYS A 165 -6.04 20.85 -16.47
N PHE A 166 -5.95 21.42 -15.27
CA PHE A 166 -6.50 20.84 -14.06
C PHE A 166 -8.02 20.76 -14.13
N GLN A 167 -8.56 19.55 -13.94
CA GLN A 167 -9.99 19.30 -13.89
C GLN A 167 -10.40 19.08 -12.44
N PRO A 168 -11.18 19.98 -11.82
CA PRO A 168 -11.60 19.80 -10.44
C PRO A 168 -12.59 18.63 -10.34
N PHE A 169 -12.21 17.60 -9.59
CA PHE A 169 -13.09 16.48 -9.29
C PHE A 169 -13.93 16.77 -8.03
N ASN A 170 -15.25 16.63 -8.15
CA ASN A 170 -16.17 16.76 -7.01
C ASN A 170 -17.12 15.56 -6.96
N ARG A 171 -16.77 14.57 -6.13
CA ARG A 171 -17.56 13.33 -5.94
C ARG A 171 -19.05 13.57 -5.71
N ARG A 172 -19.42 14.62 -4.95
CA ARG A 172 -20.84 14.91 -4.62
C ARG A 172 -21.67 15.37 -5.82
N ARG A 173 -21.04 16.00 -6.81
CA ARG A 173 -21.71 16.44 -8.04
C ARG A 173 -21.88 15.31 -9.06
N TYR A 174 -20.98 14.33 -9.03
CA TYR A 174 -21.01 13.17 -9.94
C TYR A 174 -22.04 12.11 -9.54
N SER A 175 -22.39 11.99 -8.26
CA SER A 175 -23.38 11.03 -7.76
C SER A 175 -24.85 11.43 -7.99
N LEU A 176 -25.10 12.53 -8.72
CA LEU A 176 -26.43 13.05 -9.05
C LEU A 176 -26.76 12.96 -10.56
N VAL A 177 -25.90 12.28 -11.33
CA VAL A 177 -26.08 11.96 -12.76
C VAL A 177 -26.14 10.44 -12.88
#